data_AF-A0AAU2IXY0-F1
#
_entry.id   AF-A0AAU2IXY0-F1
#
_cell.length_a   1.000
_cell.length_b   1.000
_cell.length_c   1.000
_cell.angle_alpha   90.00
_cell.angle_beta   90.00
_cell.angle_gamma   90.00
#
_symmetry.space_group_name_H-M   'P 1'
#
loop_
_entity.id
_entity.type
_entity.pdbx_description
1 polymer ?
#
loop_
_entity_poly.entity_id
_entity_poly.type
_entity_poly.pdbx_seq_one_letter_code
_entity_poly.pdbx_strand_id
1 'polypeptide(L)'
;MGFSVIPDPAISGFTGPTGAAGAKGDPGVIQSINGKSAASVTLAASDVNALPSNANATLSGTYMNIDKAAGNYRAYRWLTAGVSRWEAQVDDVAETGSAAGSNFRLSARSDDGSFNKTVIYARRDTGQIVFNTTTLHGSANVTSNGAIGIRDQAADPATTAGGAFIYSKGGVAYVKQADGTVIQLGAGGGGGGAVSSVNGKTGVVTLDASDVSALPTTGGALTGATTITPATGNGITVYGSTDPATYFRVTGEGHPYSNSLRATYYNLGVGDTTTPFAGGKFVLGFKNVNVMPSSDPVNGVVAYSEAGVLKVRQSDGTIVTVANNPTLAGLGGIPTSQKAAASGVASLDSTTRLPIAQIPAVVSKNEWTPQALGFQAWSVDPATLGTPTVGRTITIGRTYLTGFNITEPTTVSKLFVFAAGWAGSTAVPAARFWSGIYKEDGTRVATSGTTGLSNIGPGGQESGAPTVQKDTHAGAVPFPFTGSVTLQPGRYWGAFQMSAGVATDFYYFYAQNEAANNTSVFHNLSTAFVRNAYLNSIAMGTTGMPASITKANFQLNHDQMVMAIA
;
A
#
# COMPACT_ATOMS: atom_id res chain seq x y z
N MET A 1 89.42 -98.36 -120.28
CA MET A 1 90.39 -99.27 -119.62
C MET A 1 91.55 -98.45 -119.14
N GLY A 2 92.13 -98.77 -117.98
CA GLY A 2 93.00 -97.83 -117.26
C GLY A 2 94.51 -97.98 -117.50
N PHE A 3 95.23 -97.34 -116.58
CA PHE A 3 96.64 -97.46 -116.18
C PHE A 3 97.67 -96.41 -116.68
N SER A 4 98.31 -95.82 -115.65
CA SER A 4 99.73 -95.45 -115.45
C SER A 4 100.73 -95.83 -116.57
N VAL A 5 101.86 -95.13 -116.82
CA VAL A 5 102.85 -94.64 -115.83
C VAL A 5 103.69 -93.43 -116.33
N ILE A 6 104.24 -92.68 -115.36
CA ILE A 6 105.39 -91.73 -115.41
C ILE A 6 106.70 -92.56 -115.63
N PRO A 7 107.77 -92.14 -116.38
CA PRO A 7 108.67 -91.03 -115.95
C PRO A 7 109.50 -90.20 -116.98
N ASP A 8 109.60 -88.90 -116.68
CA ASP A 8 110.82 -88.06 -116.62
C ASP A 8 111.67 -87.79 -117.92
N PRO A 9 112.72 -86.91 -117.92
CA PRO A 9 112.56 -85.58 -118.54
C PRO A 9 113.69 -85.19 -119.51
N ALA A 10 113.62 -83.97 -120.11
CA ALA A 10 114.78 -83.07 -120.27
C ALA A 10 114.43 -81.68 -120.89
N ILE A 11 114.68 -80.63 -120.10
CA ILE A 11 115.10 -79.24 -120.45
C ILE A 11 114.22 -78.37 -121.39
N SER A 12 113.81 -77.20 -120.87
CA SER A 12 113.22 -76.07 -121.61
C SER A 12 114.21 -74.89 -121.71
N GLY A 13 114.15 -74.12 -122.80
CA GLY A 13 115.09 -73.04 -123.11
C GLY A 13 114.95 -71.79 -122.22
N PHE A 14 116.07 -71.15 -121.91
CA PHE A 14 116.13 -69.96 -121.05
C PHE A 14 115.60 -68.70 -121.74
N THR A 15 114.68 -68.00 -121.07
CA THR A 15 114.32 -66.61 -121.37
C THR A 15 115.21 -65.67 -120.52
N GLY A 16 115.67 -64.56 -121.10
CA GLY A 16 116.54 -63.61 -120.40
C GLY A 16 115.88 -62.96 -119.17
N PRO A 17 116.67 -62.49 -118.19
CA PRO A 17 116.13 -61.98 -116.92
C PRO A 17 115.27 -60.72 -117.12
N THR A 18 114.10 -60.71 -116.48
CA THR A 18 113.22 -59.55 -116.39
C THR A 18 113.97 -58.35 -115.79
N GLY A 19 113.92 -57.20 -116.47
CA GLY A 19 114.51 -55.96 -115.96
C GLY A 19 113.93 -55.57 -114.60
N ALA A 20 114.74 -54.95 -113.74
CA ALA A 20 114.36 -54.63 -112.36
C ALA A 20 113.06 -53.81 -112.32
N ALA A 21 112.12 -54.24 -111.47
CA ALA A 21 110.87 -53.51 -111.26
C ALA A 21 111.18 -52.10 -110.71
N GLY A 22 110.54 -51.08 -111.28
CA GLY A 22 110.62 -49.71 -110.75
C GLY A 22 110.14 -49.65 -109.30
N ALA A 23 110.74 -48.76 -108.51
CA ALA A 23 110.44 -48.65 -107.09
C ALA A 23 108.93 -48.43 -106.84
N LYS A 24 108.37 -49.21 -105.91
CA LYS A 24 107.00 -49.01 -105.41
C LYS A 24 106.90 -47.62 -104.78
N GLY A 25 105.97 -46.80 -105.26
CA GLY A 25 105.67 -45.52 -104.61
C GLY A 25 105.15 -45.74 -103.18
N ASP A 26 105.73 -45.02 -102.22
CA ASP A 26 105.35 -45.13 -100.82
C ASP A 26 103.90 -44.65 -100.58
N PRO A 27 103.20 -45.16 -99.55
CA PRO A 27 101.86 -44.69 -99.19
C PRO A 27 101.85 -43.18 -98.97
N GLY A 28 101.06 -42.46 -99.77
CA GLY A 28 100.98 -41.01 -99.70
C GLY A 28 100.42 -40.52 -98.35
N VAL A 29 101.29 -39.98 -97.50
CA VAL A 29 100.87 -39.22 -96.32
C VAL A 29 100.25 -37.88 -96.74
N ILE A 30 99.20 -37.43 -96.06
CA ILE A 30 98.65 -36.08 -96.23
C ILE A 30 99.71 -35.09 -95.71
N GLN A 31 100.51 -34.52 -96.60
CA GLN A 31 101.59 -33.60 -96.24
C GLN A 31 101.11 -32.18 -95.91
N SER A 32 99.88 -31.81 -96.30
CA SER A 32 99.27 -30.55 -95.88
C SER A 32 97.74 -30.59 -95.78
N ILE A 33 97.19 -29.79 -94.86
CA ILE A 33 95.75 -29.55 -94.67
C ILE A 33 95.54 -28.22 -93.92
N ASN A 34 94.55 -27.43 -94.34
CA ASN A 34 94.17 -26.13 -93.74
C ASN A 34 95.35 -25.22 -93.33
N GLY A 35 96.36 -25.10 -94.20
CA GLY A 35 97.52 -24.22 -94.00
C GLY A 35 98.65 -24.82 -93.15
N LYS A 36 98.49 -26.03 -92.59
CA LYS A 36 99.59 -26.77 -91.95
C LYS A 36 100.25 -27.68 -92.98
N SER A 37 101.58 -27.69 -93.04
CA SER A 37 102.37 -28.55 -93.94
C SER A 37 103.54 -29.19 -93.19
N ALA A 38 103.58 -30.52 -93.11
CA ALA A 38 104.60 -31.28 -92.38
C ALA A 38 104.61 -32.76 -92.82
N ALA A 39 105.71 -33.48 -92.54
CA ALA A 39 105.80 -34.93 -92.81
C ALA A 39 104.80 -35.77 -91.98
N SER A 40 104.31 -35.22 -90.87
CA SER A 40 103.16 -35.73 -90.10
C SER A 40 102.38 -34.53 -89.58
N VAL A 41 101.07 -34.48 -89.83
CA VAL A 41 100.22 -33.33 -89.48
C VAL A 41 99.36 -33.65 -88.26
N THR A 42 99.58 -32.92 -87.16
CA THR A 42 98.70 -32.95 -85.98
C THR A 42 97.63 -31.87 -86.08
N LEU A 43 96.36 -32.29 -85.91
CA LEU A 43 95.20 -31.41 -85.94
C LEU A 43 94.61 -31.25 -84.54
N ALA A 44 94.39 -30.01 -84.13
CA ALA A 44 93.48 -29.62 -83.06
C ALA A 44 92.07 -29.43 -83.63
N ALA A 45 91.04 -29.48 -82.77
CA ALA A 45 89.65 -29.34 -83.20
C ALA A 45 89.37 -28.03 -83.97
N SER A 46 90.04 -26.94 -83.57
CA SER A 46 89.98 -25.64 -84.25
C SER A 46 90.48 -25.66 -85.70
N ASP A 47 91.44 -26.53 -86.04
CA ASP A 47 92.01 -26.58 -87.40
C ASP A 47 91.01 -27.12 -88.43
N VAL A 48 89.95 -27.79 -87.97
CA VAL A 48 88.91 -28.44 -88.79
C VAL A 48 87.49 -28.00 -88.42
N ASN A 49 87.34 -26.95 -87.61
CA ASN A 49 86.06 -26.47 -87.06
C ASN A 49 85.25 -27.55 -86.31
N ALA A 50 85.93 -28.53 -85.71
CA ALA A 50 85.30 -29.54 -84.86
C ALA A 50 85.08 -29.01 -83.43
N LEU A 51 84.12 -29.61 -82.72
CA LEU A 51 83.98 -29.40 -81.27
C LEU A 51 85.14 -30.12 -80.54
N PRO A 52 85.85 -29.45 -79.63
CA PRO A 52 86.90 -30.10 -78.84
C PRO A 52 86.29 -31.06 -77.81
N SER A 53 86.98 -32.15 -77.51
CA SER A 53 86.59 -33.12 -76.47
C SER A 53 87.05 -32.71 -75.05
N ASN A 54 87.42 -31.45 -74.85
CA ASN A 54 87.73 -30.90 -73.53
C ASN A 54 86.44 -30.34 -72.88
N ALA A 55 86.52 -29.97 -71.60
CA ALA A 55 85.32 -29.70 -70.78
C ALA A 55 84.40 -28.56 -71.28
N ASN A 56 84.90 -27.64 -72.12
CA ASN A 56 84.21 -26.39 -72.48
C ASN A 56 84.05 -26.22 -74.01
N ALA A 57 83.44 -27.19 -74.68
CA ALA A 57 83.06 -27.04 -76.09
C ALA A 57 81.97 -25.97 -76.26
N THR A 58 82.15 -25.05 -77.22
CA THR A 58 81.20 -23.95 -77.50
C THR A 58 80.71 -24.03 -78.94
N LEU A 59 79.39 -23.93 -79.13
CA LEU A 59 78.75 -23.74 -80.44
C LEU A 59 78.45 -22.25 -80.63
N SER A 60 79.09 -21.60 -81.61
CA SER A 60 78.93 -20.16 -81.89
C SER A 60 77.96 -19.84 -83.03
N GLY A 61 77.17 -20.81 -83.48
CA GLY A 61 76.10 -20.59 -84.46
C GLY A 61 74.87 -19.91 -83.83
N THR A 62 74.20 -19.03 -84.57
CA THR A 62 72.99 -18.33 -84.12
C THR A 62 71.84 -19.28 -83.77
N TYR A 63 71.74 -20.40 -84.47
CA TYR A 63 70.72 -21.43 -84.24
C TYR A 63 71.35 -22.82 -84.23
N MET A 64 70.81 -23.71 -83.40
CA MET A 64 71.03 -25.16 -83.45
C MET A 64 69.74 -25.82 -83.92
N ASN A 65 69.61 -26.03 -85.23
CA ASN A 65 68.43 -26.64 -85.83
C ASN A 65 68.44 -28.16 -85.62
N ILE A 66 67.33 -28.71 -85.11
CA ILE A 66 67.08 -30.15 -85.04
C ILE A 66 65.83 -30.44 -85.87
N ASP A 67 66.03 -30.73 -87.15
CA ASP A 67 64.94 -30.98 -88.10
C ASP A 67 64.70 -32.48 -88.34
N LYS A 68 63.42 -32.85 -88.38
CA LYS A 68 62.90 -34.18 -88.70
C LYS A 68 61.40 -34.04 -88.97
N ALA A 69 60.88 -34.86 -89.87
CA ALA A 69 59.45 -34.90 -90.19
C ALA A 69 58.55 -34.97 -88.94
N ALA A 70 57.43 -34.25 -88.98
CA ALA A 70 56.41 -34.26 -87.93
C ALA A 70 55.95 -35.70 -87.60
N GLY A 71 55.44 -35.92 -86.38
CA GLY A 71 55.24 -37.27 -85.87
C GLY A 71 56.52 -37.91 -85.29
N ASN A 72 57.57 -37.12 -85.06
CA ASN A 72 58.83 -37.58 -84.46
C ASN A 72 59.32 -36.61 -83.39
N TYR A 73 59.86 -37.17 -82.31
CA TYR A 73 60.67 -36.43 -81.35
C TYR A 73 61.88 -35.77 -82.03
N ARG A 74 62.09 -34.49 -81.72
CA ARG A 74 63.33 -33.73 -81.97
C ARG A 74 63.79 -33.23 -80.61
N ALA A 75 65.00 -33.60 -80.20
CA ALA A 75 65.39 -33.56 -78.78
C ALA A 75 66.85 -33.19 -78.55
N TYR A 76 67.10 -32.45 -77.47
CA TYR A 76 68.40 -32.19 -76.87
C TYR A 76 68.48 -32.88 -75.51
N ARG A 77 69.59 -33.58 -75.23
CA ARG A 77 69.77 -34.42 -74.04
C ARG A 77 70.95 -33.99 -73.21
N TRP A 78 70.78 -34.02 -71.89
CA TRP A 78 71.87 -33.99 -70.92
C TRP A 78 72.09 -35.41 -70.39
N LEU A 79 73.35 -35.86 -70.42
CA LEU A 79 73.73 -37.23 -70.06
C LEU A 79 74.77 -37.23 -68.94
N THR A 80 74.74 -38.27 -68.12
CA THR A 80 75.78 -38.60 -67.13
C THR A 80 76.27 -40.02 -67.43
N ALA A 81 77.59 -40.19 -67.61
CA ALA A 81 78.20 -41.48 -67.97
C ALA A 81 77.53 -42.20 -69.17
N GLY A 82 77.12 -41.43 -70.19
CA GLY A 82 76.45 -41.96 -71.39
C GLY A 82 74.94 -42.24 -71.23
N VAL A 83 74.38 -42.04 -70.04
CA VAL A 83 72.95 -42.27 -69.75
C VAL A 83 72.21 -40.94 -69.65
N SER A 84 71.06 -40.80 -70.32
CA SER A 84 70.28 -39.55 -70.28
C SER A 84 69.71 -39.30 -68.88
N ARG A 85 69.70 -38.03 -68.46
CA ARG A 85 69.15 -37.55 -67.18
C ARG A 85 68.06 -36.52 -67.38
N TRP A 86 68.23 -35.63 -68.36
CA TRP A 86 67.23 -34.66 -68.79
C TRP A 86 67.13 -34.64 -70.31
N GLU A 87 65.94 -34.34 -70.82
CA GLU A 87 65.68 -34.20 -72.25
C GLU A 87 64.67 -33.10 -72.51
N ALA A 88 65.09 -32.09 -73.27
CA ALA A 88 64.22 -31.07 -73.83
C ALA A 88 63.88 -31.48 -75.27
N GLN A 89 62.60 -31.65 -75.57
CA GLN A 89 62.13 -32.19 -76.83
C GLN A 89 60.83 -31.51 -77.27
N VAL A 90 60.52 -31.55 -78.56
CA VAL A 90 59.14 -31.43 -79.04
C VAL A 90 58.53 -32.82 -79.22
N ASP A 91 57.22 -32.95 -79.03
CA ASP A 91 56.53 -34.24 -79.08
C ASP A 91 56.47 -34.87 -80.49
N ASP A 92 56.11 -36.15 -80.50
CA ASP A 92 55.92 -37.03 -81.66
C ASP A 92 54.48 -36.97 -82.20
N VAL A 93 53.73 -35.91 -81.89
CA VAL A 93 52.41 -35.68 -82.46
C VAL A 93 52.56 -35.09 -83.87
N ALA A 94 51.80 -35.61 -84.83
CA ALA A 94 51.80 -35.13 -86.20
C ALA A 94 51.19 -33.72 -86.31
N GLU A 95 51.74 -32.89 -87.20
CA GLU A 95 51.20 -31.56 -87.48
C GLU A 95 50.06 -31.65 -88.49
N THR A 96 48.83 -31.81 -88.01
CA THR A 96 47.62 -32.03 -88.83
C THR A 96 46.91 -30.74 -89.27
N GLY A 97 47.45 -29.57 -88.91
CA GLY A 97 46.84 -28.25 -89.12
C GLY A 97 46.60 -27.50 -87.81
N SER A 98 46.16 -26.24 -87.88
CA SER A 98 45.81 -25.40 -86.71
C SER A 98 46.85 -25.39 -85.58
N ALA A 99 48.14 -25.42 -85.93
CA ALA A 99 49.27 -25.51 -85.01
C ALA A 99 49.29 -26.75 -84.06
N ALA A 100 48.53 -27.80 -84.37
CA ALA A 100 48.58 -29.07 -83.67
C ALA A 100 49.96 -29.73 -83.77
N GLY A 101 50.36 -30.46 -82.72
CA GLY A 101 51.64 -31.18 -82.65
C GLY A 101 52.87 -30.28 -82.44
N SER A 102 54.04 -30.92 -82.34
CA SER A 102 55.31 -30.25 -82.00
C SER A 102 55.25 -29.47 -80.67
N ASN A 103 54.52 -29.99 -79.68
CA ASN A 103 54.41 -29.35 -78.37
C ASN A 103 55.71 -29.54 -77.57
N PHE A 104 56.14 -28.51 -76.86
CA PHE A 104 57.39 -28.56 -76.10
C PHE A 104 57.26 -29.40 -74.84
N ARG A 105 58.31 -30.13 -74.48
CA ARG A 105 58.37 -31.05 -73.36
C ARG A 105 59.77 -31.07 -72.74
N LEU A 106 59.87 -30.81 -71.44
CA LEU A 106 61.06 -31.12 -70.64
C LEU A 106 60.77 -32.37 -69.81
N SER A 107 61.56 -33.42 -70.02
CA SER A 107 61.44 -34.71 -69.34
C SER A 107 62.64 -34.97 -68.44
N ALA A 108 62.37 -35.49 -67.23
CA ALA A 108 63.37 -36.19 -66.45
C ALA A 108 63.46 -37.65 -66.93
N ARG A 109 64.65 -38.21 -66.85
CA ARG A 109 64.95 -39.62 -67.16
C ARG A 109 65.32 -40.38 -65.88
N SER A 110 65.08 -41.68 -65.88
CA SER A 110 65.44 -42.58 -64.77
C SER A 110 66.95 -42.85 -64.79
N ASP A 111 67.49 -43.51 -63.74
CA ASP A 111 68.92 -43.78 -63.66
C ASP A 111 69.45 -44.72 -64.75
N ASP A 112 68.59 -45.53 -65.36
CA ASP A 112 68.84 -46.36 -66.55
C ASP A 112 68.68 -45.60 -67.89
N GLY A 113 68.25 -44.33 -67.86
CA GLY A 113 68.01 -43.50 -69.04
C GLY A 113 66.61 -43.65 -69.66
N SER A 114 65.75 -44.50 -69.10
CA SER A 114 64.34 -44.62 -69.50
C SER A 114 63.55 -43.34 -69.20
N PHE A 115 62.34 -43.22 -69.76
CA PHE A 115 61.45 -42.12 -69.40
C PHE A 115 61.00 -42.23 -67.93
N ASN A 116 61.14 -41.14 -67.17
CA ASN A 116 60.62 -41.05 -65.81
C ASN A 116 59.33 -40.22 -65.78
N LYS A 117 59.43 -38.92 -66.06
CA LYS A 117 58.28 -38.00 -66.04
C LYS A 117 58.49 -36.78 -66.91
N THR A 118 57.39 -36.24 -67.42
CA THR A 118 57.35 -34.88 -67.99
C THR A 118 57.29 -33.91 -66.84
N VAL A 119 58.23 -32.97 -66.75
CA VAL A 119 58.26 -31.93 -65.71
C VAL A 119 57.59 -30.66 -66.21
N ILE A 120 57.82 -30.30 -67.48
CA ILE A 120 57.16 -29.19 -68.17
C ILE A 120 56.62 -29.71 -69.51
N TYR A 121 55.39 -29.36 -69.84
CA TYR A 121 54.78 -29.52 -71.16
C TYR A 121 54.17 -28.18 -71.57
N ALA A 122 54.33 -27.76 -72.82
CA ALA A 122 53.74 -26.52 -73.32
C ALA A 122 53.15 -26.72 -74.71
N ARG A 123 51.86 -26.40 -74.86
CA ARG A 123 51.14 -26.51 -76.13
C ARG A 123 51.55 -25.41 -77.10
N ARG A 124 51.77 -25.79 -78.36
CA ARG A 124 52.13 -24.83 -79.43
C ARG A 124 50.94 -23.99 -79.89
N ASP A 125 49.75 -24.58 -79.96
CA ASP A 125 48.53 -23.94 -80.47
C ASP A 125 47.89 -22.98 -79.46
N THR A 126 47.83 -23.35 -78.17
CA THR A 126 47.18 -22.54 -77.12
C THR A 126 48.14 -21.79 -76.21
N GLY A 127 49.44 -22.10 -76.25
CA GLY A 127 50.43 -21.55 -75.31
C GLY A 127 50.27 -21.98 -73.86
N GLN A 128 49.35 -22.92 -73.57
CA GLN A 128 49.13 -23.43 -72.21
C GLN A 128 50.33 -24.23 -71.72
N ILE A 129 50.77 -23.96 -70.48
CA ILE A 129 51.90 -24.62 -69.82
C ILE A 129 51.39 -25.54 -68.71
N VAL A 130 51.97 -26.72 -68.61
CA VAL A 130 51.56 -27.77 -67.68
C VAL A 130 52.76 -28.35 -66.97
N PHE A 131 52.66 -28.53 -65.65
CA PHE A 131 53.70 -29.09 -64.80
C PHE A 131 53.34 -30.51 -64.32
N ASN A 132 54.32 -31.42 -64.34
CA ASN A 132 54.20 -32.81 -63.90
C ASN A 132 53.10 -33.67 -64.57
N THR A 133 52.56 -33.22 -65.71
CA THR A 133 51.66 -33.99 -66.59
C THR A 133 51.66 -33.41 -68.01
N THR A 134 51.01 -34.10 -68.94
CA THR A 134 50.69 -33.59 -70.30
C THR A 134 49.20 -33.26 -70.46
N THR A 135 48.36 -33.59 -69.48
CA THR A 135 46.91 -33.31 -69.49
C THR A 135 46.62 -31.89 -69.00
N LEU A 136 45.83 -31.15 -69.78
CA LEU A 136 45.46 -29.76 -69.48
C LEU A 136 44.18 -29.70 -68.63
N HIS A 137 44.08 -28.73 -67.72
CA HIS A 137 42.87 -28.49 -66.96
C HIS A 137 41.98 -27.43 -67.65
N GLY A 138 41.20 -27.87 -68.64
CA GLY A 138 40.33 -26.98 -69.42
C GLY A 138 41.11 -25.87 -70.12
N SER A 139 40.60 -24.64 -70.03
CA SER A 139 41.23 -23.44 -70.60
C SER A 139 42.27 -22.77 -69.69
N ALA A 140 42.73 -23.43 -68.61
CA ALA A 140 43.74 -22.84 -67.73
C ALA A 140 45.10 -22.68 -68.44
N ASN A 141 45.62 -21.46 -68.52
CA ASN A 141 46.93 -21.15 -69.12
C ASN A 141 48.10 -21.82 -68.39
N VAL A 142 47.94 -22.09 -67.09
CA VAL A 142 48.92 -22.83 -66.28
C VAL A 142 48.19 -23.94 -65.51
N THR A 143 48.64 -25.19 -65.66
CA THR A 143 48.12 -26.35 -64.93
C THR A 143 49.24 -27.02 -64.12
N SER A 144 48.95 -27.45 -62.88
CA SER A 144 49.88 -28.24 -62.06
C SER A 144 49.24 -29.59 -61.70
N ASN A 145 49.96 -30.69 -61.97
CA ASN A 145 49.63 -31.99 -61.41
C ASN A 145 50.25 -32.13 -60.00
N GLY A 146 49.45 -31.81 -58.98
CA GLY A 146 49.88 -31.75 -57.58
C GLY A 146 49.81 -30.34 -57.00
N ALA A 147 49.98 -30.25 -55.67
CA ALA A 147 49.84 -29.02 -54.91
C ALA A 147 50.85 -27.93 -55.34
N ILE A 148 50.40 -26.68 -55.38
CA ILE A 148 51.24 -25.50 -55.63
C ILE A 148 51.60 -24.87 -54.28
N GLY A 149 52.89 -24.80 -53.98
CA GLY A 149 53.39 -24.05 -52.82
C GLY A 149 53.47 -22.55 -53.13
N ILE A 150 52.87 -21.73 -52.27
CA ILE A 150 52.94 -20.27 -52.34
C ILE A 150 53.80 -19.79 -51.17
N ARG A 151 54.83 -18.96 -51.44
CA ARG A 151 55.67 -18.40 -50.37
C ARG A 151 55.03 -17.15 -49.76
N ASP A 152 55.25 -16.98 -48.46
CA ASP A 152 54.82 -15.81 -47.71
C ASP A 152 55.39 -14.50 -48.27
N GLN A 153 54.55 -13.47 -48.31
CA GLN A 153 54.93 -12.09 -48.52
C GLN A 153 54.82 -11.33 -47.19
N ALA A 154 55.70 -10.35 -46.99
CA ALA A 154 55.72 -9.53 -45.77
C ALA A 154 54.54 -8.53 -45.67
N ALA A 155 53.91 -8.23 -46.80
CA ALA A 155 52.77 -7.31 -46.91
C ALA A 155 51.82 -7.81 -48.01
N ASP A 156 50.61 -7.24 -48.06
CA ASP A 156 49.66 -7.54 -49.13
C ASP A 156 50.14 -6.96 -50.49
N PRO A 157 49.96 -7.67 -51.61
CA PRO A 157 50.32 -7.17 -52.94
C PRO A 157 49.68 -5.80 -53.23
N ALA A 158 50.40 -4.93 -53.94
CA ALA A 158 49.88 -3.64 -54.37
C ALA A 158 48.60 -3.81 -55.23
N THR A 159 47.57 -3.01 -54.97
CA THR A 159 46.31 -3.08 -55.73
C THR A 159 46.59 -2.79 -57.21
N THR A 160 46.17 -3.70 -58.09
CA THR A 160 46.42 -3.64 -59.53
C THR A 160 45.09 -3.82 -60.26
N ALA A 161 44.83 -2.99 -61.28
CA ALA A 161 43.60 -3.08 -62.06
C ALA A 161 43.57 -4.35 -62.93
N GLY A 162 42.38 -4.95 -63.08
CA GLY A 162 42.14 -6.03 -64.05
C GLY A 162 42.53 -7.45 -63.62
N GLY A 163 42.81 -7.70 -62.34
CA GLY A 163 43.15 -9.05 -61.87
C GLY A 163 42.97 -9.26 -60.37
N ALA A 164 43.23 -10.48 -59.92
CA ALA A 164 43.26 -10.85 -58.51
C ALA A 164 44.58 -11.58 -58.19
N PHE A 165 45.08 -11.39 -56.97
CA PHE A 165 46.27 -12.08 -56.46
C PHE A 165 45.85 -13.23 -55.54
N ILE A 166 46.43 -14.41 -55.74
CA ILE A 166 46.48 -15.46 -54.71
C ILE A 166 47.88 -15.44 -54.11
N TYR A 167 47.99 -15.26 -52.80
CA TYR A 167 49.26 -15.10 -52.10
C TYR A 167 49.19 -15.70 -50.69
N SER A 168 50.33 -15.82 -50.03
CA SER A 168 50.42 -16.23 -48.62
C SER A 168 51.00 -15.08 -47.78
N LYS A 169 50.57 -14.95 -46.54
CA LYS A 169 51.09 -13.97 -45.56
C LYS A 169 50.96 -14.55 -44.15
N GLY A 170 52.09 -14.80 -43.47
CA GLY A 170 52.09 -15.41 -42.14
C GLY A 170 51.59 -16.87 -42.14
N GLY A 171 51.88 -17.64 -43.18
CA GLY A 171 51.47 -19.03 -43.36
C GLY A 171 50.00 -19.23 -43.77
N VAL A 172 49.26 -18.15 -44.01
CA VAL A 172 47.83 -18.20 -44.38
C VAL A 172 47.64 -17.72 -45.81
N ALA A 173 46.78 -18.40 -46.57
CA ALA A 173 46.44 -18.05 -47.94
C ALA A 173 45.39 -16.92 -48.01
N TYR A 174 45.58 -16.00 -48.95
CA TYR A 174 44.69 -14.87 -49.19
C TYR A 174 44.40 -14.70 -50.69
N VAL A 175 43.23 -14.15 -50.99
CA VAL A 175 42.86 -13.62 -52.32
C VAL A 175 42.68 -12.11 -52.20
N LYS A 176 43.44 -11.33 -52.97
CA LYS A 176 43.20 -9.88 -53.12
C LYS A 176 42.54 -9.60 -54.46
N GLN A 177 41.39 -8.95 -54.43
CA GLN A 177 40.60 -8.55 -55.59
C GLN A 177 41.07 -7.20 -56.18
N ALA A 178 40.61 -6.89 -57.41
CA ALA A 178 40.98 -5.69 -58.16
C ALA A 178 40.54 -4.37 -57.50
N ASP A 179 39.48 -4.41 -56.70
CA ASP A 179 38.98 -3.30 -55.88
C ASP A 179 39.85 -3.02 -54.64
N GLY A 180 40.82 -3.90 -54.35
CA GLY A 180 41.67 -3.86 -53.17
C GLY A 180 41.21 -4.78 -52.03
N THR A 181 40.03 -5.39 -52.10
CA THR A 181 39.47 -6.26 -51.06
C THR A 181 40.33 -7.50 -50.84
N VAL A 182 40.70 -7.79 -49.58
CA VAL A 182 41.48 -8.96 -49.19
C VAL A 182 40.58 -9.98 -48.48
N ILE A 183 40.53 -11.20 -49.02
CA ILE A 183 39.80 -12.35 -48.46
C ILE A 183 40.82 -13.33 -47.89
N GLN A 184 40.71 -13.67 -46.61
CA GLN A 184 41.46 -14.77 -46.00
C GLN A 184 40.81 -16.11 -46.36
N LEU A 185 41.55 -17.02 -46.97
CA LEU A 185 41.08 -18.37 -47.26
C LEU A 185 41.34 -19.29 -46.06
N GLY A 186 40.33 -20.07 -45.66
CA GLY A 186 40.46 -21.01 -44.54
C GLY A 186 40.32 -20.40 -43.15
N ALA A 187 39.81 -19.16 -43.03
CA ALA A 187 39.22 -18.69 -41.78
C ALA A 187 37.96 -19.52 -41.48
N GLY A 188 38.13 -20.65 -40.79
CA GLY A 188 37.03 -21.52 -40.41
C GLY A 188 36.02 -20.76 -39.55
N GLY A 189 34.74 -20.88 -39.86
CA GLY A 189 33.63 -20.25 -39.13
C GLY A 189 33.37 -20.83 -37.73
N GLY A 190 34.43 -21.11 -36.97
CA GLY A 190 34.38 -21.59 -35.60
C GLY A 190 34.29 -20.43 -34.61
N GLY A 191 33.17 -19.69 -34.62
CA GLY A 191 33.06 -18.47 -33.80
C GLY A 191 31.69 -17.78 -33.78
N GLY A 192 30.59 -18.48 -34.07
CA GLY A 192 29.23 -17.97 -33.86
C GLY A 192 28.47 -17.51 -35.12
N GLY A 193 27.37 -18.20 -35.43
CA GLY A 193 26.27 -17.66 -36.24
C GLY A 193 26.38 -17.85 -37.75
N ALA A 194 25.99 -19.03 -38.25
CA ALA A 194 25.84 -19.29 -39.69
C ALA A 194 24.54 -18.67 -40.25
N VAL A 195 24.41 -17.35 -40.21
CA VAL A 195 23.23 -16.63 -40.72
C VAL A 195 23.64 -15.47 -41.61
N SER A 196 23.60 -15.68 -42.92
CA SER A 196 23.94 -14.67 -43.94
C SER A 196 22.89 -13.55 -44.07
N SER A 197 21.67 -13.77 -43.60
CA SER A 197 20.62 -12.75 -43.52
C SER A 197 19.50 -13.06 -42.51
N VAL A 198 19.02 -12.04 -41.81
CA VAL A 198 17.79 -12.07 -40.98
C VAL A 198 16.98 -10.80 -41.24
N ASN A 199 15.67 -10.92 -41.46
CA ASN A 199 14.72 -9.81 -41.59
C ASN A 199 15.20 -8.62 -42.47
N GLY A 200 15.87 -8.93 -43.58
CA GLY A 200 16.38 -7.95 -44.54
C GLY A 200 17.79 -7.40 -44.27
N LYS A 201 18.40 -7.69 -43.11
CA LYS A 201 19.83 -7.43 -42.85
C LYS A 201 20.68 -8.52 -43.50
N THR A 202 21.80 -8.16 -44.15
CA THR A 202 22.72 -9.09 -44.84
C THR A 202 24.17 -8.83 -44.43
N GLY A 203 25.01 -9.87 -44.38
CA GLY A 203 26.44 -9.75 -44.07
C GLY A 203 26.76 -10.12 -42.61
N VAL A 204 27.58 -9.33 -41.91
CA VAL A 204 27.81 -9.50 -40.47
C VAL A 204 26.58 -8.96 -39.73
N VAL A 205 25.61 -9.82 -39.45
CA VAL A 205 24.35 -9.42 -38.83
C VAL A 205 24.49 -9.36 -37.31
N THR A 206 24.68 -8.16 -36.77
CA THR A 206 24.42 -7.89 -35.35
C THR A 206 22.91 -7.79 -35.14
N LEU A 207 22.35 -8.74 -34.39
CA LEU A 207 20.93 -8.77 -34.03
C LEU A 207 20.71 -8.05 -32.69
N ASP A 208 19.74 -7.14 -32.66
CA ASP A 208 19.07 -6.77 -31.42
C ASP A 208 17.80 -7.63 -31.21
N ALA A 209 17.12 -7.45 -30.08
CA ALA A 209 15.92 -8.23 -29.79
C ALA A 209 14.74 -7.89 -30.73
N SER A 210 14.67 -6.67 -31.26
CA SER A 210 13.60 -6.24 -32.18
C SER A 210 13.72 -6.93 -33.54
N ASP A 211 14.94 -7.20 -34.00
CA ASP A 211 15.21 -7.92 -35.26
C ASP A 211 14.57 -9.31 -35.32
N VAL A 212 14.36 -9.95 -34.17
CA VAL A 212 13.79 -11.30 -34.04
C VAL A 212 12.46 -11.33 -33.28
N SER A 213 11.85 -10.17 -33.03
CA SER A 213 10.62 -10.03 -32.22
C SER A 213 10.74 -10.65 -30.80
N ALA A 214 11.95 -10.64 -30.23
CA ALA A 214 12.22 -11.06 -28.85
C ALA A 214 12.15 -9.86 -27.89
N LEU A 215 12.05 -10.17 -26.59
CA LEU A 215 12.13 -9.18 -25.53
C LEU A 215 13.61 -8.94 -25.15
N PRO A 216 14.11 -7.68 -25.09
CA PRO A 216 15.45 -7.41 -24.59
C PRO A 216 15.63 -7.88 -23.14
N THR A 217 16.84 -8.32 -22.78
CA THR A 217 17.19 -8.66 -21.38
C THR A 217 17.19 -7.44 -20.45
N THR A 218 17.24 -6.23 -21.01
CA THR A 218 17.03 -4.94 -20.33
C THR A 218 15.54 -4.57 -20.16
N GLY A 219 14.61 -5.39 -20.66
CA GLY A 219 13.17 -5.14 -20.66
C GLY A 219 12.66 -4.43 -21.92
N GLY A 220 11.34 -4.53 -22.15
CA GLY A 220 10.64 -3.94 -23.30
C GLY A 220 9.12 -4.10 -23.19
N ALA A 221 8.37 -3.59 -24.17
CA ALA A 221 6.91 -3.66 -24.20
C ALA A 221 6.42 -4.63 -25.29
N LEU A 222 5.59 -5.61 -24.91
CA LEU A 222 4.89 -6.50 -25.84
C LEU A 222 3.46 -5.97 -26.04
N THR A 223 3.11 -5.62 -27.27
CA THR A 223 1.83 -4.97 -27.62
C THR A 223 0.75 -5.93 -28.08
N GLY A 224 1.06 -7.23 -28.19
CA GLY A 224 0.11 -8.31 -28.51
C GLY A 224 -0.25 -9.17 -27.29
N ALA A 225 -1.26 -10.03 -27.47
CA ALA A 225 -1.63 -11.02 -26.46
C ALA A 225 -0.43 -11.92 -26.13
N THR A 226 0.07 -11.80 -24.90
CA THR A 226 1.34 -12.40 -24.47
C THR A 226 1.10 -13.61 -23.59
N THR A 227 1.45 -14.80 -24.07
CA THR A 227 1.39 -16.07 -23.31
C THR A 227 2.79 -16.42 -22.80
N ILE A 228 3.00 -16.34 -21.48
CA ILE A 228 4.30 -16.64 -20.87
C ILE A 228 4.34 -18.10 -20.41
N THR A 229 4.99 -18.96 -21.20
CA THR A 229 5.12 -20.41 -20.94
C THR A 229 6.58 -20.75 -20.60
N PRO A 230 6.98 -20.70 -19.33
CA PRO A 230 8.36 -20.96 -18.92
C PRO A 230 8.73 -22.45 -19.05
N ALA A 231 9.98 -22.74 -19.44
CA ALA A 231 10.53 -24.10 -19.42
C ALA A 231 10.86 -24.56 -17.99
N THR A 232 11.30 -23.63 -17.13
CA THR A 232 11.36 -23.75 -15.66
C THR A 232 11.15 -22.36 -15.02
N GLY A 233 10.61 -22.32 -13.80
CA GLY A 233 10.17 -21.07 -13.14
C GLY A 233 8.74 -20.66 -13.51
N ASN A 234 8.25 -19.52 -13.01
CA ASN A 234 6.89 -19.03 -13.24
C ASN A 234 6.92 -17.66 -13.97
N GLY A 235 6.18 -17.53 -15.08
CA GLY A 235 6.15 -16.31 -15.90
C GLY A 235 5.40 -15.13 -15.28
N ILE A 236 4.41 -15.44 -14.44
CA ILE A 236 3.96 -14.57 -13.35
C ILE A 236 4.82 -14.96 -12.14
N THR A 237 5.47 -14.00 -11.46
CA THR A 237 6.17 -14.28 -10.19
C THR A 237 5.17 -14.48 -9.05
N VAL A 238 4.40 -15.56 -9.13
CA VAL A 238 3.78 -16.16 -7.95
C VAL A 238 4.92 -16.80 -7.18
N TYR A 239 5.23 -16.27 -6.00
CA TYR A 239 5.99 -17.04 -5.01
C TYR A 239 5.12 -18.24 -4.64
N GLY A 240 5.42 -19.38 -5.27
CA GLY A 240 4.94 -20.66 -4.80
C GLY A 240 5.38 -20.80 -3.35
N SER A 241 4.40 -20.84 -2.45
CA SER A 241 4.60 -21.48 -1.16
C SER A 241 5.19 -22.87 -1.41
N THR A 242 6.05 -23.35 -0.52
CA THR A 242 6.52 -24.76 -0.57
C THR A 242 5.37 -25.76 -0.38
N ASP A 243 4.19 -25.28 0.00
CA ASP A 243 2.92 -26.01 -0.01
C ASP A 243 2.14 -25.73 -1.33
N PRO A 244 2.08 -26.69 -2.28
CA PRO A 244 1.38 -26.53 -3.56
C PRO A 244 -0.14 -26.45 -3.41
N ALA A 245 -0.71 -26.70 -2.22
CA ALA A 245 -2.12 -26.44 -1.96
C ALA A 245 -2.43 -24.94 -1.85
N THR A 246 -1.42 -24.05 -1.84
CA THR A 246 -1.59 -22.61 -1.60
C THR A 246 -1.06 -21.74 -2.75
N TYR A 247 -1.92 -20.91 -3.34
CA TYR A 247 -1.60 -20.09 -4.52
C TYR A 247 -2.28 -18.72 -4.51
N PHE A 248 -1.83 -17.81 -5.36
CA PHE A 248 -2.53 -16.58 -5.75
C PHE A 248 -2.77 -16.63 -7.28
N ARG A 249 -4.01 -16.38 -7.72
CA ARG A 249 -4.41 -16.40 -9.13
C ARG A 249 -5.39 -15.27 -9.45
N VAL A 250 -5.51 -14.93 -10.73
CA VAL A 250 -6.72 -14.27 -11.26
C VAL A 250 -7.61 -15.36 -11.86
N THR A 251 -8.90 -15.41 -11.52
CA THR A 251 -9.84 -16.40 -12.04
C THR A 251 -10.24 -16.10 -13.50
N GLY A 252 -10.90 -17.05 -14.18
CA GLY A 252 -11.47 -16.82 -15.52
C GLY A 252 -12.54 -15.71 -15.58
N GLU A 253 -13.02 -15.25 -14.43
CA GLU A 253 -13.97 -14.13 -14.27
C GLU A 253 -13.25 -12.81 -13.93
N GLY A 254 -11.91 -12.80 -13.90
CA GLY A 254 -11.09 -11.62 -13.63
C GLY A 254 -10.87 -11.30 -12.15
N HIS A 255 -11.20 -12.21 -11.23
CA HIS A 255 -11.12 -11.95 -9.79
C HIS A 255 -9.78 -12.43 -9.18
N PRO A 256 -9.05 -11.60 -8.41
CA PRO A 256 -7.91 -12.07 -7.64
C PRO A 256 -8.38 -13.00 -6.50
N TYR A 257 -7.78 -14.18 -6.41
CA TYR A 257 -8.12 -15.23 -5.45
C TYR A 257 -6.86 -15.84 -4.87
N SER A 258 -6.85 -16.07 -3.54
CA SER A 258 -5.87 -16.91 -2.88
C SER A 258 -6.52 -17.82 -1.86
N ASN A 259 -5.95 -19.01 -1.69
CA ASN A 259 -6.35 -20.01 -0.70
C ASN A 259 -5.23 -20.32 0.31
N SER A 260 -4.25 -19.42 0.48
CA SER A 260 -3.18 -19.64 1.45
C SER A 260 -3.69 -19.57 2.89
N LEU A 261 -3.38 -20.59 3.69
CA LEU A 261 -3.62 -20.60 5.14
C LEU A 261 -2.66 -19.65 5.90
N ARG A 262 -1.67 -19.08 5.21
CA ARG A 262 -0.86 -17.97 5.72
C ARG A 262 -1.48 -16.65 5.26
N ALA A 263 -1.50 -15.66 6.15
CA ALA A 263 -2.15 -14.38 5.90
C ALA A 263 -1.56 -13.67 4.66
N THR A 264 -2.29 -13.73 3.55
CA THR A 264 -1.87 -13.28 2.22
C THR A 264 -2.01 -11.78 1.99
N TYR A 265 -2.59 -11.07 2.96
CA TYR A 265 -2.65 -9.60 3.01
C TYR A 265 -2.31 -9.13 4.42
N TYR A 266 -1.02 -9.14 4.79
CA TYR A 266 -0.59 -8.75 6.14
C TYR A 266 -0.64 -7.23 6.42
N ASN A 267 -1.26 -6.41 5.54
CA ASN A 267 -1.98 -5.14 5.83
C ASN A 267 -2.33 -4.31 4.55
N LEU A 268 -3.24 -4.81 3.68
CA LEU A 268 -4.10 -4.05 2.73
C LEU A 268 -3.51 -3.21 1.55
N GLY A 269 -4.18 -3.28 0.37
CA GLY A 269 -4.08 -2.37 -0.80
C GLY A 269 -4.66 -3.02 -2.09
N VAL A 270 -5.49 -2.46 -2.99
CA VAL A 270 -6.05 -1.11 -3.33
C VAL A 270 -5.33 -0.29 -4.44
N GLY A 271 -5.98 -0.14 -5.61
CA GLY A 271 -5.60 0.68 -6.79
C GLY A 271 -6.49 0.34 -8.02
N ASP A 272 -6.57 1.10 -9.13
CA ASP A 272 -5.93 2.36 -9.53
C ASP A 272 -6.72 3.08 -10.67
N THR A 273 -6.30 4.31 -11.02
CA THR A 273 -6.43 5.10 -12.28
C THR A 273 -7.19 6.44 -12.18
N THR A 274 -6.42 7.52 -12.02
CA THR A 274 -6.77 8.96 -12.29
C THR A 274 -7.97 9.62 -11.61
N THR A 275 -8.98 8.89 -11.14
CA THR A 275 -10.14 9.41 -10.39
C THR A 275 -10.36 8.55 -9.14
N PRO A 276 -10.18 9.10 -7.92
CA PRO A 276 -10.19 8.29 -6.70
C PRO A 276 -11.60 7.92 -6.22
N PHE A 277 -11.73 6.80 -5.51
CA PHE A 277 -12.88 6.56 -4.62
C PHE A 277 -12.90 7.62 -3.51
N ALA A 278 -13.73 8.65 -3.69
CA ALA A 278 -13.98 9.75 -2.76
C ALA A 278 -12.72 10.48 -2.22
N GLY A 279 -11.60 10.47 -2.97
CA GLY A 279 -10.37 11.20 -2.62
C GLY A 279 -9.40 10.51 -1.66
N GLY A 280 -9.72 9.32 -1.14
CA GLY A 280 -8.88 8.62 -0.16
C GLY A 280 -7.72 7.82 -0.78
N LYS A 281 -6.54 7.86 -0.14
CA LYS A 281 -5.44 6.91 -0.39
C LYS A 281 -5.55 5.73 0.59
N PHE A 282 -5.27 4.51 0.11
CA PHE A 282 -5.29 3.26 0.90
C PHE A 282 -6.65 2.88 1.54
N VAL A 283 -7.78 3.30 0.95
CA VAL A 283 -9.13 3.03 1.48
C VAL A 283 -9.75 1.76 0.88
N LEU A 284 -10.28 0.87 1.73
CA LEU A 284 -11.14 -0.24 1.30
C LEU A 284 -12.57 0.27 1.04
N GLY A 285 -12.89 0.54 -0.22
CA GLY A 285 -14.23 0.97 -0.63
C GLY A 285 -15.21 -0.19 -0.76
N PHE A 286 -16.35 -0.11 -0.07
CA PHE A 286 -17.48 -1.04 -0.24
C PHE A 286 -18.52 -0.42 -1.16
N LYS A 287 -18.76 -1.04 -2.33
CA LYS A 287 -19.88 -0.67 -3.20
C LYS A 287 -21.20 -1.11 -2.55
N ASN A 288 -22.27 -0.35 -2.75
CA ASN A 288 -23.63 -0.80 -2.44
C ASN A 288 -23.93 -2.14 -3.13
N VAL A 289 -24.38 -3.13 -2.36
CA VAL A 289 -24.82 -4.41 -2.91
C VAL A 289 -26.08 -4.21 -3.75
N ASN A 290 -26.10 -4.79 -4.95
CA ASN A 290 -27.28 -4.78 -5.83
C ASN A 290 -28.24 -5.94 -5.52
N VAL A 291 -27.74 -6.95 -4.81
CA VAL A 291 -28.50 -8.10 -4.28
C VAL A 291 -28.03 -8.31 -2.85
N MET A 292 -28.97 -8.38 -1.90
CA MET A 292 -28.65 -8.50 -0.48
C MET A 292 -28.03 -9.88 -0.16
N PRO A 293 -26.97 -9.95 0.67
CA PRO A 293 -26.46 -11.21 1.20
C PRO A 293 -27.56 -11.94 1.99
N SER A 294 -28.14 -12.98 1.38
CA SER A 294 -29.31 -13.72 1.89
C SER A 294 -28.97 -15.00 2.66
N SER A 295 -27.70 -15.42 2.64
CA SER A 295 -27.18 -16.60 3.34
C SER A 295 -26.20 -16.19 4.45
N ASP A 296 -26.25 -16.88 5.57
CA ASP A 296 -25.33 -16.65 6.69
C ASP A 296 -23.95 -17.26 6.39
N PRO A 297 -22.85 -16.56 6.75
CA PRO A 297 -21.52 -17.12 6.60
C PRO A 297 -21.32 -18.28 7.59
N VAL A 298 -20.97 -19.47 7.08
CA VAL A 298 -20.67 -20.65 7.91
C VAL A 298 -19.44 -20.43 8.81
N ASN A 299 -18.59 -19.45 8.49
CA ASN A 299 -17.50 -18.96 9.33
C ASN A 299 -17.24 -17.48 9.04
N GLY A 300 -16.92 -16.70 10.08
CA GLY A 300 -16.61 -15.27 9.97
C GLY A 300 -17.83 -14.37 9.79
N VAL A 301 -17.64 -13.24 9.10
CA VAL A 301 -18.68 -12.23 8.85
C VAL A 301 -18.63 -11.75 7.40
N VAL A 302 -19.77 -11.31 6.87
CA VAL A 302 -19.87 -10.64 5.56
C VAL A 302 -20.03 -9.14 5.80
N ALA A 303 -18.98 -8.37 5.52
CA ALA A 303 -19.03 -6.91 5.49
C ALA A 303 -19.47 -6.42 4.10
N TYR A 304 -20.48 -5.57 4.03
CA TYR A 304 -21.03 -5.04 2.78
C TYR A 304 -21.59 -3.63 2.98
N SER A 305 -21.80 -2.87 1.90
CA SER A 305 -22.53 -1.60 1.98
C SER A 305 -23.92 -1.72 1.40
N GLU A 306 -24.88 -1.01 1.99
CA GLU A 306 -26.24 -0.84 1.49
C GLU A 306 -26.64 0.62 1.70
N ALA A 307 -27.13 1.28 0.65
CA ALA A 307 -27.48 2.71 0.64
C ALA A 307 -26.39 3.66 1.22
N GLY A 308 -25.11 3.29 1.10
CA GLY A 308 -23.96 4.06 1.61
C GLY A 308 -23.59 3.80 3.07
N VAL A 309 -24.30 2.90 3.77
CA VAL A 309 -24.01 2.51 5.15
C VAL A 309 -23.24 1.19 5.16
N LEU A 310 -22.25 1.05 6.04
CA LEU A 310 -21.55 -0.21 6.27
C LEU A 310 -22.41 -1.15 7.13
N LYS A 311 -22.59 -2.39 6.69
CA LYS A 311 -23.29 -3.46 7.42
C LYS A 311 -22.40 -4.69 7.52
N VAL A 312 -22.58 -5.45 8.59
CA VAL A 312 -21.84 -6.70 8.87
C VAL A 312 -22.86 -7.78 9.21
N ARG A 313 -23.01 -8.77 8.33
CA ARG A 313 -23.81 -9.98 8.60
C ARG A 313 -22.94 -11.01 9.31
N GLN A 314 -23.35 -11.44 10.49
CA GLN A 314 -22.68 -12.44 11.31
C GLN A 314 -23.18 -13.86 10.98
N SER A 315 -22.47 -14.89 11.44
CA SER A 315 -22.77 -16.31 11.20
C SER A 315 -24.06 -16.81 11.87
N ASP A 316 -24.62 -16.05 12.81
CA ASP A 316 -25.94 -16.26 13.43
C ASP A 316 -27.10 -15.58 12.65
N GLY A 317 -26.78 -14.91 11.55
CA GLY A 317 -27.71 -14.11 10.74
C GLY A 317 -28.01 -12.71 11.27
N THR A 318 -27.43 -12.30 12.40
CA THR A 318 -27.53 -10.93 12.90
C THR A 318 -26.82 -9.96 11.95
N ILE A 319 -27.53 -8.92 11.51
CA ILE A 319 -26.96 -7.83 10.70
C ILE A 319 -26.67 -6.63 11.61
N VAL A 320 -25.39 -6.41 11.91
CA VAL A 320 -24.92 -5.20 12.59
C VAL A 320 -24.81 -4.08 11.58
N THR A 321 -25.57 -3.00 11.76
CA THR A 321 -25.39 -1.76 10.99
C THR A 321 -24.30 -0.93 11.68
N VAL A 322 -23.17 -0.74 11.01
CA VAL A 322 -22.04 0.05 11.51
C VAL A 322 -22.30 1.53 11.18
N ALA A 323 -23.29 2.09 11.88
CA ALA A 323 -23.63 3.50 11.87
C ALA A 323 -23.15 4.18 13.17
N ASN A 324 -22.82 5.47 13.10
CA ASN A 324 -22.53 6.31 14.26
C ASN A 324 -23.82 6.68 15.04
N ASN A 325 -24.67 5.70 15.36
CA ASN A 325 -25.73 5.82 16.37
C ASN A 325 -26.28 4.43 16.74
N PRO A 326 -26.22 4.05 18.02
CA PRO A 326 -27.49 3.71 18.66
C PRO A 326 -27.64 4.33 20.05
N THR A 327 -28.52 5.32 20.13
CA THR A 327 -29.54 5.56 21.16
C THR A 327 -29.12 5.48 22.64
N LEU A 328 -29.39 6.58 23.36
CA LEU A 328 -29.07 6.89 24.77
C LEU A 328 -29.39 5.82 25.85
N ALA A 329 -30.05 4.72 25.51
CA ALA A 329 -30.31 3.59 26.41
C ALA A 329 -29.01 2.98 26.99
N GLY A 330 -27.90 3.01 26.25
CA GLY A 330 -26.58 2.57 26.74
C GLY A 330 -25.86 3.54 27.68
N LEU A 331 -26.43 4.73 27.94
CA LEU A 331 -25.78 5.83 28.68
C LEU A 331 -26.52 6.23 29.97
N GLY A 332 -27.41 5.38 30.49
CA GLY A 332 -28.13 5.64 31.75
C GLY A 332 -29.32 6.61 31.61
N GLY A 333 -29.88 6.76 30.41
CA GLY A 333 -31.12 7.52 30.21
C GLY A 333 -32.33 6.86 30.89
N ILE A 334 -33.09 7.64 31.67
CA ILE A 334 -34.31 7.18 32.35
C ILE A 334 -35.41 6.87 31.29
N PRO A 335 -36.03 5.67 31.30
CA PRO A 335 -37.17 5.36 30.45
C PRO A 335 -38.33 6.34 30.63
N THR A 336 -38.97 6.76 29.54
CA THR A 336 -40.08 7.73 29.58
C THR A 336 -41.26 7.26 30.44
N SER A 337 -41.49 5.95 30.52
CA SER A 337 -42.49 5.32 31.40
C SER A 337 -42.19 5.44 32.90
N GLN A 338 -40.94 5.74 33.28
CA GLN A 338 -40.52 5.90 34.67
C GLN A 338 -40.40 7.38 35.09
N LYS A 339 -40.44 8.32 34.14
CA LYS A 339 -40.33 9.76 34.42
C LYS A 339 -41.62 10.29 35.04
N ALA A 340 -41.55 10.83 36.26
CA ALA A 340 -42.68 11.39 37.00
C ALA A 340 -43.85 10.41 37.26
N ALA A 341 -43.60 9.10 37.18
CA ALA A 341 -44.55 8.06 37.54
C ALA A 341 -44.48 7.71 39.03
N ALA A 342 -45.55 7.14 39.59
CA ALA A 342 -45.53 6.56 40.93
C ALA A 342 -44.48 5.44 41.00
N SER A 343 -43.65 5.42 42.05
CA SER A 343 -42.47 4.55 42.18
C SER A 343 -41.42 4.67 41.05
N GLY A 344 -41.50 5.74 40.24
CA GLY A 344 -40.52 6.07 39.21
C GLY A 344 -39.47 7.07 39.69
N VAL A 345 -38.82 7.74 38.72
CA VAL A 345 -37.82 8.78 38.99
C VAL A 345 -38.46 10.16 38.85
N ALA A 346 -38.28 10.99 39.88
CA ALA A 346 -38.72 12.38 39.88
C ALA A 346 -38.01 13.19 38.78
N SER A 347 -38.74 14.12 38.16
CA SER A 347 -38.21 14.97 37.09
C SER A 347 -37.84 16.35 37.64
N LEU A 348 -36.67 16.87 37.30
CA LEU A 348 -36.34 18.26 37.62
C LEU A 348 -37.17 19.25 36.78
N ASP A 349 -37.49 20.40 37.38
CA ASP A 349 -38.04 21.56 36.68
C ASP A 349 -36.96 22.31 35.86
N SER A 350 -37.37 23.36 35.14
CA SER A 350 -36.47 24.20 34.34
C SER A 350 -35.45 25.00 35.18
N THR A 351 -35.53 24.94 36.50
CA THR A 351 -34.57 25.52 37.46
C THR A 351 -33.75 24.45 38.18
N THR A 352 -33.72 23.22 37.67
CA THR A 352 -32.99 22.06 38.21
C THR A 352 -33.44 21.60 39.61
N ARG A 353 -34.67 21.93 40.02
CA ARG A 353 -35.24 21.55 41.32
C ARG A 353 -36.35 20.51 41.17
N LEU A 354 -36.61 19.77 42.24
CA LEU A 354 -37.71 18.82 42.29
C LEU A 354 -39.04 19.58 42.46
N PRO A 355 -40.03 19.44 41.55
CA PRO A 355 -41.31 20.13 41.67
C PRO A 355 -42.03 19.74 42.97
N ILE A 356 -42.59 20.72 43.69
CA ILE A 356 -43.25 20.45 44.98
C ILE A 356 -44.42 19.47 44.87
N ALA A 357 -45.08 19.39 43.72
CA ALA A 357 -46.13 18.41 43.42
C ALA A 357 -45.61 16.94 43.31
N GLN A 358 -44.29 16.73 43.23
CA GLN A 358 -43.64 15.41 43.28
C GLN A 358 -43.06 15.09 44.66
N ILE A 359 -43.18 16.00 45.63
CA ILE A 359 -42.73 15.81 47.01
C ILE A 359 -43.94 15.35 47.84
N PRO A 360 -43.91 14.17 48.48
CA PRO A 360 -44.94 13.78 49.44
C PRO A 360 -45.06 14.85 50.55
N ALA A 361 -46.29 15.18 50.95
CA ALA A 361 -46.57 16.29 51.87
C ALA A 361 -45.60 16.33 53.06
N VAL A 362 -44.88 17.45 53.19
CA VAL A 362 -43.70 17.57 54.07
C VAL A 362 -44.13 17.65 55.53
N VAL A 363 -44.43 16.50 56.12
CA VAL A 363 -44.46 16.33 57.56
C VAL A 363 -43.04 16.12 58.08
N SER A 364 -42.57 17.01 58.96
CA SER A 364 -41.37 16.77 59.73
C SER A 364 -41.51 15.44 60.49
N LYS A 365 -40.55 14.53 60.31
CA LYS A 365 -40.56 13.27 61.07
C LYS A 365 -40.05 13.52 62.49
N ASN A 366 -40.82 13.07 63.47
CA ASN A 366 -40.47 13.10 64.91
C ASN A 366 -40.34 14.50 65.53
N GLU A 367 -41.02 15.51 64.98
CA GLU A 367 -41.16 16.84 65.61
C GLU A 367 -42.55 17.01 66.24
N TRP A 368 -42.64 17.82 67.30
CA TRP A 368 -43.93 18.23 67.86
C TRP A 368 -44.60 19.24 66.93
N THR A 369 -45.73 18.86 66.35
CA THR A 369 -46.55 19.74 65.50
C THR A 369 -47.76 20.26 66.28
N PRO A 370 -48.42 21.35 65.83
CA PRO A 370 -49.71 21.76 66.38
C PRO A 370 -50.71 20.61 66.48
N GLN A 371 -50.78 19.79 65.41
CA GLN A 371 -51.70 18.67 65.28
C GLN A 371 -51.40 17.55 66.27
N ALA A 372 -50.13 17.32 66.61
CA ALA A 372 -49.73 16.37 67.65
C ALA A 372 -50.22 16.76 69.05
N LEU A 373 -50.48 18.05 69.30
CA LEU A 373 -51.06 18.57 70.55
C LEU A 373 -52.55 18.96 70.41
N GLY A 374 -53.23 18.58 69.32
CA GLY A 374 -54.66 18.83 69.12
C GLY A 374 -55.03 20.22 68.59
N PHE A 375 -54.05 21.00 68.12
CA PHE A 375 -54.26 22.28 67.45
C PHE A 375 -54.11 22.15 65.93
N GLN A 376 -54.78 23.01 65.17
CA GLN A 376 -54.63 23.07 63.72
C GLN A 376 -53.43 23.93 63.30
N ALA A 377 -53.14 24.99 64.06
CA ALA A 377 -51.90 25.76 63.94
C ALA A 377 -51.58 26.44 65.27
N TRP A 378 -50.30 26.64 65.55
CA TRP A 378 -49.82 27.58 66.56
C TRP A 378 -49.01 28.69 65.92
N SER A 379 -48.92 29.81 66.63
CA SER A 379 -48.16 30.98 66.23
C SER A 379 -46.64 30.86 66.48
N VAL A 380 -46.27 30.00 67.42
CA VAL A 380 -44.93 29.51 67.76
C VAL A 380 -45.12 28.29 68.68
N ASP A 381 -44.18 27.35 68.71
CA ASP A 381 -44.20 26.23 69.66
C ASP A 381 -44.03 26.78 71.09
N PRO A 382 -45.00 26.62 72.00
CA PRO A 382 -44.91 27.11 73.38
C PRO A 382 -43.71 26.56 74.15
N ALA A 383 -43.23 25.35 73.82
CA ALA A 383 -42.08 24.72 74.50
C ALA A 383 -40.75 25.42 74.20
N THR A 384 -40.68 26.23 73.13
CA THR A 384 -39.47 27.01 72.76
C THR A 384 -39.31 28.31 73.55
N LEU A 385 -40.29 28.68 74.37
CA LEU A 385 -40.34 29.94 75.09
C LEU A 385 -40.11 29.75 76.58
N GLY A 386 -39.30 30.63 77.17
CA GLY A 386 -39.11 30.67 78.62
C GLY A 386 -40.38 31.11 79.35
N THR A 387 -40.69 30.46 80.47
CA THR A 387 -41.78 30.86 81.36
C THR A 387 -41.62 32.32 81.81
N PRO A 388 -42.67 33.17 81.76
CA PRO A 388 -42.57 34.56 82.19
C PRO A 388 -42.13 34.70 83.66
N THR A 389 -40.93 35.22 83.89
CA THR A 389 -40.36 35.43 85.24
C THR A 389 -40.87 36.68 85.96
N VAL A 390 -41.67 37.51 85.29
CA VAL A 390 -42.32 38.70 85.85
C VAL A 390 -43.81 38.63 85.53
N GLY A 391 -44.64 39.02 86.50
CA GLY A 391 -46.09 39.13 86.37
C GLY A 391 -46.51 39.99 85.19
N ARG A 392 -47.21 39.37 84.22
CA ARG A 392 -47.77 40.05 83.04
C ARG A 392 -49.27 39.97 83.09
N THR A 393 -49.92 41.11 83.23
CA THR A 393 -51.38 41.22 83.18
C THR A 393 -51.81 41.69 81.80
N ILE A 394 -53.00 41.27 81.36
CA ILE A 394 -53.58 41.78 80.12
C ILE A 394 -53.90 43.28 80.25
N THR A 395 -53.61 44.07 79.21
CA THR A 395 -54.09 45.47 79.17
C THR A 395 -55.57 45.49 78.78
N ILE A 396 -56.43 45.96 79.68
CA ILE A 396 -57.88 46.11 79.42
C ILE A 396 -58.08 47.04 78.22
N GLY A 397 -58.94 46.65 77.28
CA GLY A 397 -59.24 47.42 76.07
C GLY A 397 -58.19 47.29 74.95
N ARG A 398 -57.12 46.51 75.14
CA ARG A 398 -56.13 46.22 74.09
C ARG A 398 -56.51 44.94 73.32
N THR A 399 -56.47 45.00 72.00
CA THR A 399 -56.63 43.85 71.12
C THR A 399 -55.26 43.35 70.67
N TYR A 400 -54.89 42.14 71.09
CA TYR A 400 -53.66 41.47 70.73
C TYR A 400 -53.87 40.69 69.42
N LEU A 401 -52.93 40.79 68.47
CA LEU A 401 -53.03 40.24 67.11
C LEU A 401 -51.81 39.37 66.82
N THR A 402 -52.03 38.05 66.74
CA THR A 402 -50.98 37.05 66.57
C THR A 402 -51.14 36.31 65.25
N GLY A 403 -50.05 36.24 64.49
CA GLY A 403 -50.01 35.72 63.13
C GLY A 403 -50.02 34.19 63.03
N PHE A 404 -50.77 33.70 62.04
CA PHE A 404 -50.84 32.30 61.61
C PHE A 404 -50.59 32.23 60.10
N ASN A 405 -49.78 31.26 59.67
CA ASN A 405 -49.55 30.96 58.26
C ASN A 405 -50.18 29.61 57.91
N ILE A 406 -51.31 29.66 57.22
CA ILE A 406 -52.10 28.49 56.81
C ILE A 406 -51.59 28.03 55.46
N THR A 407 -51.14 26.77 55.37
CA THR A 407 -50.58 26.19 54.13
C THR A 407 -51.57 25.33 53.35
N GLU A 408 -52.64 24.86 54.00
CA GLU A 408 -53.70 24.02 53.44
C GLU A 408 -55.08 24.40 54.02
N PRO A 409 -56.21 24.06 53.38
CA PRO A 409 -57.55 24.36 53.91
C PRO A 409 -57.75 23.81 55.33
N THR A 410 -57.87 24.70 56.31
CA THR A 410 -57.79 24.39 57.74
C THR A 410 -59.06 24.82 58.46
N THR A 411 -59.84 23.86 58.99
CA THR A 411 -61.09 24.15 59.71
C THR A 411 -60.84 24.35 61.20
N VAL A 412 -61.27 25.48 61.75
CA VAL A 412 -61.10 25.86 63.17
C VAL A 412 -62.38 26.42 63.79
N SER A 413 -62.52 26.26 65.10
CA SER A 413 -63.69 26.64 65.91
C SER A 413 -63.36 27.48 67.15
N LYS A 414 -62.10 27.52 67.58
CA LYS A 414 -61.62 28.21 68.77
C LYS A 414 -60.29 28.92 68.51
N LEU A 415 -60.10 30.06 69.17
CA LEU A 415 -58.78 30.64 69.42
C LEU A 415 -58.33 30.17 70.81
N PHE A 416 -57.08 29.74 70.93
CA PHE A 416 -56.45 29.46 72.21
C PHE A 416 -55.38 30.50 72.51
N VAL A 417 -55.32 30.95 73.76
CA VAL A 417 -54.23 31.80 74.27
C VAL A 417 -53.51 31.03 75.36
N PHE A 418 -52.19 30.94 75.31
CA PHE A 418 -51.43 30.20 76.31
C PHE A 418 -51.10 31.08 77.52
N ALA A 419 -51.24 30.51 78.71
CA ALA A 419 -50.85 31.14 79.98
C ALA A 419 -50.02 30.21 80.86
N ALA A 420 -49.16 30.81 81.67
CA ALA A 420 -48.31 30.19 82.68
C ALA A 420 -48.86 30.39 84.11
N GLY A 421 -50.15 30.70 84.23
CA GLY A 421 -50.81 31.03 85.49
C GLY A 421 -52.28 31.41 85.27
N TRP A 422 -52.92 31.95 86.32
CA TRP A 422 -54.34 32.33 86.35
C TRP A 422 -54.79 33.17 85.15
N ALA A 423 -55.43 32.53 84.17
CA ALA A 423 -55.86 33.16 82.94
C ALA A 423 -57.20 32.62 82.46
N GLY A 424 -58.25 33.44 82.54
CA GLY A 424 -59.64 33.01 82.47
C GLY A 424 -60.32 33.15 83.84
N SER A 425 -61.64 33.29 83.84
CA SER A 425 -62.42 33.47 85.08
C SER A 425 -63.79 32.82 84.96
N THR A 426 -64.01 31.78 85.75
CA THR A 426 -65.30 31.12 86.00
C THR A 426 -66.07 31.75 87.16
N ALA A 427 -65.44 32.65 87.92
CA ALA A 427 -66.01 33.31 89.09
C ALA A 427 -66.72 34.63 88.77
N VAL A 428 -66.61 35.15 87.53
CA VAL A 428 -67.22 36.45 87.16
C VAL A 428 -68.16 36.29 85.96
N PRO A 429 -69.49 36.32 86.16
CA PRO A 429 -70.48 36.02 85.11
C PRO A 429 -70.54 37.00 83.93
N ALA A 430 -69.98 38.21 84.08
CA ALA A 430 -70.12 39.29 83.11
C ALA A 430 -69.14 39.16 81.92
N ALA A 431 -69.74 39.00 80.74
CA ALA A 431 -69.15 39.01 79.39
C ALA A 431 -68.01 40.04 79.23
N ARG A 432 -66.78 39.57 78.97
CA ARG A 432 -65.59 40.45 78.86
C ARG A 432 -64.50 40.00 77.90
N PHE A 433 -64.45 38.72 77.53
CA PHE A 433 -63.41 38.20 76.63
C PHE A 433 -63.93 38.14 75.20
N TRP A 434 -63.07 38.41 74.23
CA TRP A 434 -63.43 38.45 72.83
C TRP A 434 -62.35 37.76 72.01
N SER A 435 -62.77 36.94 71.05
CA SER A 435 -61.87 36.33 70.07
C SER A 435 -62.33 36.58 68.64
N GLY A 436 -61.40 36.49 67.71
CA GLY A 436 -61.69 36.48 66.28
C GLY A 436 -60.50 36.05 65.45
N ILE A 437 -60.74 35.89 64.15
CA ILE A 437 -59.69 35.67 63.14
C ILE A 437 -59.89 36.70 62.04
N TYR A 438 -58.79 37.30 61.59
CA TYR A 438 -58.74 38.25 60.48
C TYR A 438 -57.83 37.72 59.37
N LYS A 439 -58.19 37.95 58.12
CA LYS A 439 -57.28 37.78 56.97
C LYS A 439 -56.18 38.84 57.00
N GLU A 440 -55.10 38.62 56.25
CA GLU A 440 -54.03 39.61 56.05
C GLU A 440 -54.51 40.96 55.47
N ASP A 441 -55.60 40.98 54.70
CA ASP A 441 -56.25 42.22 54.24
C ASP A 441 -56.95 43.02 55.37
N GLY A 442 -57.06 42.43 56.56
CA GLY A 442 -57.71 43.00 57.72
C GLY A 442 -59.17 42.60 57.89
N THR A 443 -59.77 41.78 57.01
CA THR A 443 -61.19 41.38 57.08
C THR A 443 -61.42 40.29 58.12
N ARG A 444 -62.42 40.46 59.00
CA ARG A 444 -62.82 39.45 60.00
C ARG A 444 -63.47 38.23 59.33
N VAL A 445 -62.95 37.03 59.61
CA VAL A 445 -63.48 35.74 59.13
C VAL A 445 -64.02 34.84 60.24
N ALA A 446 -63.67 35.09 61.50
CA ALA A 446 -64.28 34.43 62.66
C ALA A 446 -64.43 35.41 63.83
N THR A 447 -65.38 35.13 64.73
CA THR A 447 -65.58 35.92 65.96
C THR A 447 -66.27 35.11 67.05
N SER A 448 -66.03 35.46 68.31
CA SER A 448 -66.80 35.01 69.47
C SER A 448 -68.26 35.52 69.50
N GLY A 449 -68.62 36.46 68.62
CA GLY A 449 -69.99 36.92 68.42
C GLY A 449 -70.19 38.39 68.78
N THR A 450 -71.45 38.76 69.03
CA THR A 450 -71.87 40.12 69.42
C THR A 450 -71.92 40.35 70.93
N THR A 451 -71.79 39.27 71.71
CA THR A 451 -71.74 39.29 73.18
C THR A 451 -70.38 38.76 73.61
N GLY A 452 -69.77 39.42 74.61
CA GLY A 452 -68.49 38.97 75.14
C GLY A 452 -68.60 37.59 75.79
N LEU A 453 -67.54 36.80 75.69
CA LEU A 453 -67.44 35.53 76.38
C LEU A 453 -67.30 35.78 77.90
N SER A 454 -68.00 34.96 78.69
CA SER A 454 -67.87 34.84 80.13
C SER A 454 -67.63 33.37 80.51
N ASN A 455 -67.30 33.12 81.78
CA ASN A 455 -67.06 31.77 82.32
C ASN A 455 -65.99 30.97 81.55
N ILE A 456 -64.99 31.66 80.99
CA ILE A 456 -63.87 31.01 80.32
C ILE A 456 -63.03 30.28 81.36
N GLY A 457 -62.91 28.97 81.20
CA GLY A 457 -62.15 28.09 82.08
C GLY A 457 -60.68 28.56 82.18
N PRO A 458 -60.07 28.56 83.37
CA PRO A 458 -58.65 28.89 83.50
C PRO A 458 -57.77 27.94 82.69
N GLY A 459 -56.56 28.38 82.37
CA GLY A 459 -55.53 27.51 81.80
C GLY A 459 -55.38 26.21 82.59
N GLY A 460 -55.16 25.10 81.89
CA GLY A 460 -54.90 23.80 82.51
C GLY A 460 -56.09 23.10 83.18
N GLN A 461 -57.31 23.64 83.12
CA GLN A 461 -58.50 23.02 83.73
C GLN A 461 -59.23 22.01 82.83
N GLU A 462 -58.70 21.73 81.63
CA GLU A 462 -59.30 20.79 80.69
C GLU A 462 -59.34 19.35 81.22
N SER A 463 -60.31 18.58 80.71
CA SER A 463 -60.43 17.15 81.06
C SER A 463 -59.16 16.40 80.68
N GLY A 464 -58.63 15.60 81.60
CA GLY A 464 -57.36 14.87 81.42
C GLY A 464 -56.07 15.64 81.72
N ALA A 465 -56.12 16.96 82.01
CA ALA A 465 -54.90 17.70 82.35
C ALA A 465 -54.22 17.17 83.65
N PRO A 466 -52.88 17.10 83.72
CA PRO A 466 -52.16 16.68 84.94
C PRO A 466 -52.44 17.56 86.15
N THR A 467 -52.35 17.00 87.37
CA THR A 467 -52.63 17.73 88.62
C THR A 467 -51.82 19.01 88.76
N VAL A 468 -50.50 18.95 88.50
CA VAL A 468 -49.61 20.12 88.53
C VAL A 468 -50.05 21.21 87.56
N GLN A 469 -50.62 20.84 86.40
CA GLN A 469 -51.13 21.80 85.43
C GLN A 469 -52.42 22.48 85.93
N LYS A 470 -53.29 21.72 86.61
CA LYS A 470 -54.51 22.25 87.25
C LYS A 470 -54.19 23.19 88.40
N ASP A 471 -53.27 22.81 89.29
CA ASP A 471 -52.89 23.58 90.48
C ASP A 471 -52.18 24.89 90.13
N THR A 472 -51.43 24.92 89.03
CA THR A 472 -50.73 26.13 88.55
C THR A 472 -51.55 26.98 87.60
N HIS A 473 -52.71 26.50 87.14
CA HIS A 473 -53.55 27.12 86.11
C HIS A 473 -52.82 27.41 84.78
N ALA A 474 -51.74 26.69 84.48
CA ALA A 474 -50.96 26.89 83.25
C ALA A 474 -51.54 26.07 82.08
N GLY A 475 -51.63 26.64 80.88
CA GLY A 475 -52.05 25.90 79.67
C GLY A 475 -52.69 26.77 78.60
N ALA A 476 -53.30 26.11 77.62
CA ALA A 476 -54.09 26.76 76.58
C ALA A 476 -55.48 27.12 77.12
N VAL A 477 -55.88 28.38 76.96
CA VAL A 477 -57.19 28.91 77.38
C VAL A 477 -58.10 29.04 76.15
N PRO A 478 -59.26 28.35 76.08
CA PRO A 478 -60.12 28.33 74.89
C PRO A 478 -61.05 29.55 74.81
N PHE A 479 -61.07 30.22 73.67
CA PHE A 479 -62.01 31.30 73.32
C PHE A 479 -62.79 30.91 72.05
N PRO A 480 -63.97 30.29 72.19
CA PRO A 480 -64.74 29.79 71.06
C PRO A 480 -65.28 30.89 70.14
N PHE A 481 -65.38 30.57 68.86
CA PHE A 481 -66.12 31.34 67.87
C PHE A 481 -67.61 30.93 67.86
N THR A 482 -68.47 31.70 67.20
CA THR A 482 -69.90 31.37 67.01
C THR A 482 -70.15 30.13 66.14
N GLY A 483 -69.11 29.61 65.48
CA GLY A 483 -69.15 28.42 64.63
C GLY A 483 -67.78 28.16 64.00
N SER A 484 -67.63 27.01 63.34
CA SER A 484 -66.39 26.67 62.65
C SER A 484 -66.20 27.45 61.35
N VAL A 485 -64.95 27.79 61.02
CA VAL A 485 -64.55 28.41 59.74
C VAL A 485 -63.43 27.60 59.09
N THR A 486 -63.47 27.42 57.77
CA THR A 486 -62.35 26.85 57.01
C THR A 486 -61.48 27.97 56.45
N LEU A 487 -60.31 28.16 57.04
CA LEU A 487 -59.28 29.07 56.56
C LEU A 487 -58.64 28.48 55.31
N GLN A 488 -58.62 29.23 54.21
CA GLN A 488 -57.88 28.85 53.00
C GLN A 488 -56.39 29.18 53.14
N PRO A 489 -55.49 28.57 52.35
CA PRO A 489 -54.06 28.90 52.38
C PRO A 489 -53.81 30.41 52.29
N GLY A 490 -53.03 30.94 53.24
CA GLY A 490 -52.87 32.37 53.44
C GLY A 490 -52.43 32.74 54.85
N ARG A 491 -52.32 34.06 55.10
CA ARG A 491 -51.89 34.60 56.40
C ARG A 491 -53.08 35.25 57.12
N TYR A 492 -53.13 35.02 58.43
CA TYR A 492 -54.24 35.43 59.28
C TYR A 492 -53.73 35.95 60.62
N TRP A 493 -54.50 36.80 61.29
CA TRP A 493 -54.31 37.12 62.70
C TRP A 493 -55.40 36.48 63.55
N GLY A 494 -55.02 35.69 64.55
CA GLY A 494 -55.88 35.45 65.70
C GLY A 494 -55.89 36.70 66.56
N ALA A 495 -57.07 37.11 66.99
CA ALA A 495 -57.27 38.32 67.78
C ALA A 495 -57.88 37.99 69.13
N PHE A 496 -57.31 38.52 70.20
CA PHE A 496 -57.81 38.39 71.57
C PHE A 496 -57.93 39.75 72.25
N GLN A 497 -58.98 39.95 73.04
CA GLN A 497 -59.16 41.15 73.85
C GLN A 497 -59.95 40.85 75.12
N MET A 498 -59.56 41.51 76.23
CA MET A 498 -60.38 41.66 77.42
C MET A 498 -60.92 43.09 77.49
N SER A 499 -62.24 43.27 77.42
CA SER A 499 -62.87 44.60 77.31
C SER A 499 -63.20 45.26 78.65
N ALA A 500 -63.32 44.46 79.73
CA ALA A 500 -63.65 44.90 81.08
C ALA A 500 -63.15 43.87 82.10
N GLY A 501 -63.19 44.22 83.39
CA GLY A 501 -62.73 43.37 84.48
C GLY A 501 -61.51 43.96 85.18
N VAL A 502 -60.69 43.09 85.78
CA VAL A 502 -59.41 43.46 86.41
C VAL A 502 -58.27 42.73 85.73
N ALA A 503 -57.07 43.31 85.75
CA ALA A 503 -55.93 42.79 85.01
C ALA A 503 -55.49 41.36 85.48
N THR A 504 -55.92 40.95 86.68
CA THR A 504 -55.77 39.58 87.23
C THR A 504 -56.74 38.55 86.65
N ASP A 505 -57.78 38.94 85.90
CA ASP A 505 -58.68 38.02 85.19
C ASP A 505 -57.95 37.30 84.02
N PHE A 506 -56.81 37.83 83.58
CA PHE A 506 -55.92 37.20 82.61
C PHE A 506 -54.44 37.54 82.90
N TYR A 507 -53.81 36.73 83.76
CA TYR A 507 -52.47 36.93 84.31
C TYR A 507 -51.49 35.84 83.85
N TYR A 508 -50.21 36.19 83.70
CA TYR A 508 -49.13 35.34 83.19
C TYR A 508 -49.39 34.73 81.79
N PHE A 509 -49.90 35.49 80.83
CA PHE A 509 -49.92 35.02 79.45
C PHE A 509 -48.50 34.85 78.88
N TYR A 510 -48.31 33.86 78.00
CA TYR A 510 -47.02 33.64 77.35
C TYR A 510 -46.75 34.75 76.33
N ALA A 511 -45.79 35.62 76.67
CA ALA A 511 -45.12 36.58 75.80
C ALA A 511 -43.72 36.85 76.39
N GLN A 512 -42.71 37.09 75.56
CA GLN A 512 -41.32 37.30 76.01
C GLN A 512 -41.04 38.75 76.44
N ASN A 513 -41.78 39.73 75.93
CA ASN A 513 -41.76 41.15 76.33
C ASN A 513 -43.15 41.81 76.29
N GLU A 514 -43.49 42.58 77.33
CA GLU A 514 -44.70 43.43 77.40
C GLU A 514 -44.34 44.87 77.88
N ALA A 515 -43.06 45.23 77.90
CA ALA A 515 -42.64 46.58 78.26
C ALA A 515 -42.74 47.52 77.04
N ALA A 516 -43.18 48.76 77.26
CA ALA A 516 -43.49 49.69 76.17
C ALA A 516 -42.26 50.23 75.39
N ASN A 517 -41.04 49.94 75.84
CA ASN A 517 -39.80 50.60 75.43
C ASN A 517 -38.84 49.73 74.58
N ASN A 518 -39.22 48.51 74.21
CA ASN A 518 -38.40 47.57 73.43
C ASN A 518 -39.24 46.88 72.33
N THR A 519 -38.95 47.21 71.08
CA THR A 519 -39.64 46.65 69.91
C THR A 519 -39.37 45.18 69.70
N SER A 520 -40.41 44.42 69.32
CA SER A 520 -40.30 43.00 69.02
C SER A 520 -39.59 42.75 67.69
N VAL A 521 -38.25 42.72 67.75
CA VAL A 521 -37.39 42.69 66.55
C VAL A 521 -37.55 41.38 65.78
N PHE A 522 -37.78 40.26 66.47
CA PHE A 522 -37.81 38.91 65.87
C PHE A 522 -39.15 38.51 65.25
N HIS A 523 -40.25 39.18 65.58
CA HIS A 523 -41.58 38.81 65.07
C HIS A 523 -42.03 39.66 63.87
N ASN A 524 -41.42 40.83 63.67
CA ASN A 524 -41.77 41.79 62.63
C ASN A 524 -40.65 41.99 61.58
N LEU A 525 -40.03 40.87 61.18
CA LEU A 525 -38.86 40.80 60.29
C LEU A 525 -39.12 41.16 58.81
N SER A 526 -40.34 41.47 58.41
CA SER A 526 -40.67 41.74 57.00
C SER A 526 -41.92 42.59 56.83
N THR A 527 -41.90 43.48 55.83
CA THR A 527 -43.10 44.19 55.33
C THR A 527 -44.14 43.24 54.71
N ALA A 528 -43.74 42.01 54.38
CA ALA A 528 -44.63 41.03 53.74
C ALA A 528 -45.79 40.60 54.65
N PHE A 529 -45.62 40.53 55.97
CA PHE A 529 -46.69 40.30 56.96
C PHE A 529 -46.18 40.58 58.38
N VAL A 530 -46.95 41.38 59.13
CA VAL A 530 -46.69 41.68 60.54
C VAL A 530 -47.17 40.50 61.39
N ARG A 531 -46.27 39.68 61.94
CA ARG A 531 -46.70 38.49 62.70
C ARG A 531 -47.19 38.81 64.11
N ASN A 532 -46.76 39.93 64.69
CA ASN A 532 -47.27 40.37 65.97
C ASN A 532 -47.57 41.86 65.99
N ALA A 533 -48.78 42.20 66.41
CA ALA A 533 -49.22 43.55 66.64
C ALA A 533 -50.21 43.62 67.79
N TYR A 534 -50.50 44.83 68.25
CA TYR A 534 -51.71 45.10 68.99
C TYR A 534 -52.35 46.41 68.57
N LEU A 535 -53.61 46.58 68.98
CA LEU A 535 -54.39 47.79 68.80
C LEU A 535 -54.81 48.29 70.18
N ASN A 536 -54.49 49.55 70.48
CA ASN A 536 -54.91 50.21 71.72
C ASN A 536 -56.39 50.61 71.64
N SER A 537 -57.09 50.49 72.77
CA SER A 537 -58.39 51.12 73.01
C SER A 537 -59.48 50.82 71.96
N ILE A 538 -59.56 49.59 71.44
CA ILE A 538 -60.72 49.22 70.63
C ILE A 538 -61.93 49.08 71.56
N ALA A 539 -62.90 49.98 71.43
CA ALA A 539 -64.18 49.85 72.11
C ALA A 539 -64.95 48.63 71.58
N MET A 540 -65.28 47.68 72.46
CA MET A 540 -66.18 46.58 72.14
C MET A 540 -67.62 47.06 72.26
N GLY A 541 -68.27 47.29 71.12
CA GLY A 541 -69.70 47.64 71.04
C GLY A 541 -70.60 46.40 70.93
N THR A 542 -71.89 46.63 70.64
CA THR A 542 -72.92 45.59 70.43
C THR A 542 -72.67 44.68 69.20
N THR A 543 -71.60 44.94 68.44
CA THR A 543 -71.20 44.19 67.23
C THR A 543 -69.99 43.26 67.46
N GLY A 544 -69.40 43.28 68.66
CA GLY A 544 -68.20 42.53 69.02
C GLY A 544 -66.92 43.00 68.34
N MET A 545 -65.98 42.07 68.12
CA MET A 545 -64.71 42.31 67.41
C MET A 545 -64.93 43.09 66.10
N PRO A 546 -64.12 44.11 65.75
CA PRO A 546 -64.31 44.91 64.53
C PRO A 546 -64.51 44.08 63.26
N ALA A 547 -65.37 44.52 62.34
CA ALA A 547 -65.53 43.82 61.05
C ALA A 547 -64.25 43.85 60.20
N SER A 548 -63.39 44.86 60.41
CA SER A 548 -62.06 44.97 59.81
C SER A 548 -61.06 45.64 60.76
N ILE A 549 -59.79 45.29 60.62
CA ILE A 549 -58.64 45.96 61.23
C ILE A 549 -57.71 46.53 60.15
N THR A 550 -56.88 47.52 60.47
CA THR A 550 -56.01 48.19 59.48
C THR A 550 -54.56 48.20 59.94
N LYS A 551 -53.65 47.69 59.10
CA LYS A 551 -52.20 47.59 59.37
C LYS A 551 -51.57 48.91 59.85
N ALA A 552 -52.06 50.06 59.38
CA ALA A 552 -51.56 51.40 59.75
C ALA A 552 -51.73 51.74 61.25
N ASN A 553 -52.67 51.11 61.96
CA ASN A 553 -52.92 51.39 63.38
C ASN A 553 -52.12 50.47 64.32
N PHE A 554 -51.43 49.47 63.77
CA PHE A 554 -50.74 48.43 64.55
C PHE A 554 -49.58 49.01 65.36
N GLN A 555 -49.54 48.63 66.64
CA GLN A 555 -48.43 48.90 67.55
C GLN A 555 -47.55 47.65 67.65
N LEU A 556 -46.23 47.82 67.55
CA LEU A 556 -45.25 46.73 67.37
C LEU A 556 -44.19 46.64 68.49
N ASN A 557 -44.39 47.38 69.58
CA ASN A 557 -43.45 47.51 70.70
C ASN A 557 -43.66 46.50 71.84
N HIS A 558 -44.35 45.39 71.57
CA HIS A 558 -44.57 44.27 72.52
C HIS A 558 -44.34 42.95 71.76
N ASP A 559 -43.99 41.86 72.45
CA ASP A 559 -43.76 40.54 71.83
C ASP A 559 -45.05 39.78 71.55
N GLN A 560 -44.91 38.67 70.85
CA GLN A 560 -46.01 37.82 70.43
C GLN A 560 -46.70 37.16 71.63
N MET A 561 -47.99 37.48 71.82
CA MET A 561 -48.84 36.66 72.68
C MET A 561 -49.02 35.31 72.01
N VAL A 562 -48.63 34.23 72.69
CA VAL A 562 -48.67 32.88 72.12
C VAL A 562 -50.12 32.44 72.00
N MET A 563 -50.54 32.23 70.75
CA MET A 563 -51.86 31.72 70.41
C MET A 563 -51.77 30.43 69.57
N ALA A 564 -52.83 29.62 69.65
CA ALA A 564 -53.13 28.51 68.73
C ALA A 564 -54.58 28.59 68.24
N ILE A 565 -54.92 27.83 67.21
CA ILE A 565 -56.28 27.67 66.68
C ILE A 565 -56.61 26.18 66.53
N ALA A 566 -57.85 25.79 66.81
CA ALA A 566 -58.36 24.42 66.60
C ALA A 566 -59.86 24.40 66.31
#